data_AF-A0ABD1L0T2-F1
#
_entry.id   AF-A0ABD1L0T2-F1
#
_cell.length_a   1.000
_cell.length_b   1.000
_cell.length_c   1.000
_cell.angle_alpha   90.00
_cell.angle_beta   90.00
_cell.angle_gamma   90.00
#
_symmetry.space_group_name_H-M   'P 1'
#
loop_
_entity.id
_entity.type
_entity.pdbx_description
1 polymer ?
#
loop_
_entity_poly.entity_id
_entity_poly.type
_entity_poly.pdbx_seq_one_letter_code
_entity_poly.pdbx_strand_id
1 'polypeptide(L)'
;MSKQTYSVCLCWRRRFKLALAEAPSEIKSLFEQYSENEVMTAPLLQRFLVEVQRQEKATEEDAQAIIDSFRHFHRRSLGLNLETFFKFLFSDNNPPLLPSNGVHHDMTLPLSHYFIYTGHNSYLTGNQLSSDCSDVPIINALKRGVRVIELDIWPNASKDNIDVLHGRTLTTPVELIRCLRSIKEHAFVASEYPVVITLEDHLTPDLQAKVAEMVTETFGDILFSPPSSESVKDFLSPESLNKRIIISTKPPKEYLEAKEKEKGDESQTEKEKGDDSRQRKASGEDETWGKEVPSLRGGTIADYKDNNGDEDLNDDEEFDEADKSNHNEAPEYRRLIAIHAGKPKGGLKECLKVEPDKVRRLSLSEQQLEKAAINHGKDIVRFTQRNILRVYPKGTRIDSSNYNPLIGWMHGAQMVAFNMQGYGRSLWLMHGMFRANGGCGYVKKPDFLVNTGPNNEVFDPKAKLNVKTTLKARLFPSISCLIKYHL
;
A
#
# COMPACT_ATOMS: atom_id res chain seq x y z
N MET A 1 -9.00 44.98 -2.04
CA MET A 1 -9.40 43.96 -3.04
C MET A 1 -8.24 43.73 -4.00
N SER A 2 -7.60 42.57 -3.96
CA SER A 2 -6.50 42.23 -4.88
C SER A 2 -7.07 41.90 -6.27
N LYS A 3 -6.66 42.64 -7.30
CA LYS A 3 -7.01 42.37 -8.70
C LYS A 3 -5.87 41.57 -9.31
N GLN A 4 -6.10 40.30 -9.63
CA GLN A 4 -5.16 39.55 -10.46
C GLN A 4 -5.57 39.64 -11.93
N THR A 5 -4.59 39.90 -12.80
CA THR A 5 -4.79 40.07 -14.23
C THR A 5 -4.06 38.94 -14.94
N TYR A 6 -4.75 38.20 -15.80
CA TYR A 6 -4.14 37.19 -16.67
C TYR A 6 -4.41 37.55 -18.13
N SER A 7 -3.40 37.44 -18.99
CA SER A 7 -3.54 37.61 -20.43
C SER A 7 -3.99 36.29 -21.06
N VAL A 8 -5.09 36.32 -21.81
CA VAL A 8 -5.50 35.20 -22.66
C VAL A 8 -5.50 35.71 -24.09
N CYS A 9 -4.54 35.24 -24.89
CA CYS A 9 -4.23 35.65 -26.26
C CYS A 9 -4.03 37.16 -26.43
N LEU A 10 -2.78 37.52 -26.73
CA LEU A 10 -2.12 38.81 -27.11
C LEU A 10 -2.87 40.15 -27.22
N CYS A 11 -4.20 40.21 -27.25
CA CYS A 11 -4.98 41.44 -27.32
C CYS A 11 -6.12 41.54 -26.28
N TRP A 12 -6.47 40.48 -25.52
CA TRP A 12 -7.64 40.49 -24.64
C TRP A 12 -7.27 40.32 -23.15
N ARG A 13 -7.36 41.41 -22.39
CA ARG A 13 -7.22 41.39 -20.91
C ARG A 13 -8.59 41.10 -20.29
N ARG A 14 -8.85 39.85 -19.87
CA ARG A 14 -10.03 39.54 -19.06
C ARG A 14 -9.74 39.85 -17.58
N ARG A 15 -10.51 40.79 -17.02
CA ARG A 15 -10.56 41.04 -15.57
C ARG A 15 -11.51 40.04 -14.95
N PHE A 16 -10.99 39.02 -14.28
CA PHE A 16 -11.80 38.22 -13.39
C PHE A 16 -11.85 38.94 -12.04
N LYS A 17 -13.04 39.40 -11.64
CA LYS A 17 -13.31 39.58 -10.22
C LYS A 17 -13.38 38.16 -9.66
N LEU A 18 -12.50 37.79 -8.73
CA LEU A 18 -12.88 36.75 -7.79
C LEU A 18 -14.12 37.32 -7.10
N ALA A 19 -15.30 36.82 -7.43
CA ALA A 19 -16.44 37.05 -6.56
C ALA A 19 -16.00 36.45 -5.23
N LEU A 20 -15.78 37.30 -4.22
CA LEU A 20 -15.83 36.84 -2.84
C LEU A 20 -17.18 36.15 -2.73
N ALA A 21 -17.19 34.83 -2.72
CA ALA A 21 -18.46 34.13 -2.61
C ALA A 21 -19.08 34.58 -1.31
N GLU A 22 -20.32 35.03 -1.43
CA GLU A 22 -21.13 35.34 -0.28
C GLU A 22 -21.31 34.06 0.53
N ALA A 23 -21.21 34.15 1.85
CA ALA A 23 -21.42 32.99 2.72
C ALA A 23 -22.83 32.40 2.43
N PRO A 24 -22.98 31.08 2.26
CA PRO A 24 -24.29 30.44 2.12
C PRO A 24 -25.22 30.79 3.29
N SER A 25 -26.53 30.82 3.06
CA SER A 25 -27.55 31.14 4.08
C SER A 25 -27.36 30.38 5.40
N GLU A 26 -27.03 29.10 5.32
CA GLU A 26 -26.80 28.24 6.47
C GLU A 26 -25.57 28.64 7.26
N ILE A 27 -24.50 29.11 6.59
CA ILE A 27 -23.30 29.63 7.26
C ILE A 27 -23.59 31.00 7.88
N LYS A 28 -24.43 31.83 7.25
CA LYS A 28 -24.90 33.09 7.84
C LYS A 28 -25.69 32.83 9.12
N SER A 29 -26.69 31.96 9.07
CA SER A 29 -27.49 31.59 10.25
C SER A 29 -26.64 30.93 11.33
N LEU A 30 -25.64 30.14 10.96
CA LEU A 30 -24.68 29.57 11.91
C LEU A 30 -23.84 30.66 12.57
N PHE A 31 -23.33 31.63 11.81
CA PHE A 31 -22.58 32.76 12.36
C PHE A 31 -23.43 33.60 13.33
N GLU A 32 -24.69 33.89 12.97
CA GLU A 32 -25.64 34.65 13.80
C GLU A 32 -25.89 33.98 15.17
N GLN A 33 -25.87 32.65 15.25
CA GLN A 33 -26.05 31.92 16.52
C GLN A 33 -24.85 32.05 17.48
N TYR A 34 -23.67 32.37 16.95
CA TYR A 34 -22.41 32.45 17.70
C TYR A 34 -21.77 33.84 17.54
N SER A 35 -22.58 34.88 17.34
CA SER A 35 -22.10 36.26 17.27
C SER A 35 -23.04 37.21 18.01
N GLU A 36 -22.48 38.29 18.52
CA GLU A 36 -23.23 39.40 19.12
C GLU A 36 -22.84 40.68 18.41
N ASN A 37 -23.82 41.50 18.03
CA ASN A 37 -23.59 42.74 17.26
C ASN A 37 -22.74 42.50 15.99
N GLU A 38 -23.02 41.41 15.26
CA GLU A 38 -22.29 40.98 14.05
C GLU A 38 -20.81 40.60 14.25
N VAL A 39 -20.40 40.37 15.51
CA VAL A 39 -19.03 39.99 15.87
C VAL A 39 -19.02 38.71 16.71
N MET A 40 -18.24 37.73 16.29
CA MET A 40 -17.90 36.53 17.04
C MET A 40 -16.62 36.80 17.85
N THR A 41 -16.77 37.05 19.15
CA THR A 41 -15.67 37.26 20.11
C THR A 41 -14.96 35.94 20.45
N ALA A 42 -13.82 35.99 21.15
CA ALA A 42 -13.08 34.79 21.54
C ALA A 42 -13.92 33.77 22.34
N PRO A 43 -14.71 34.17 23.37
CA PRO A 43 -15.62 33.25 24.05
C PRO A 43 -16.65 32.59 23.12
N LEU A 44 -17.21 33.35 22.17
CA LEU A 44 -18.21 32.84 21.24
C LEU A 44 -17.59 31.90 20.19
N LEU A 45 -16.39 32.21 19.71
CA LEU A 45 -15.63 31.33 18.83
C LEU A 45 -15.23 30.03 19.55
N GLN A 46 -14.78 30.10 20.80
CA GLN A 46 -14.48 28.93 21.62
C GLN A 46 -15.72 28.02 21.75
N ARG A 47 -16.88 28.62 22.03
CA ARG A 47 -18.15 27.89 22.05
C ARG A 47 -18.49 27.25 20.69
N PHE A 48 -18.26 27.93 19.58
CA PHE A 48 -18.42 27.36 18.23
C PHE A 48 -17.48 26.16 17.99
N LEU A 49 -16.20 26.27 18.38
CA LEU A 49 -15.22 25.19 18.24
C LEU A 49 -15.64 23.95 19.03
N VAL A 50 -16.17 24.13 20.24
CA VAL A 50 -16.66 23.04 21.08
C VAL A 50 -17.97 22.43 20.56
N GLU A 51 -18.99 23.25 20.34
CA GLU A 51 -20.36 22.77 20.03
C GLU A 51 -20.49 22.27 18.58
N VAL A 52 -19.84 22.94 17.63
CA VAL A 52 -19.97 22.68 16.19
C VAL A 52 -18.80 21.87 15.65
N GLN A 53 -17.56 22.31 15.90
CA GLN A 53 -16.35 21.62 15.41
C GLN A 53 -15.97 20.41 16.28
N ARG A 54 -16.66 20.20 17.42
CA ARG A 54 -16.42 19.09 18.36
C ARG A 54 -14.99 19.05 18.91
N GLN A 55 -14.36 20.22 19.04
CA GLN A 55 -13.06 20.39 19.66
C GLN A 55 -13.24 20.60 21.17
N GLU A 56 -13.52 19.52 21.91
CA GLU A 56 -13.90 19.57 23.34
C GLU A 56 -12.85 20.23 24.25
N LYS A 57 -11.58 20.27 23.82
CA LYS A 57 -10.47 20.87 24.56
C LYS A 57 -10.14 22.31 24.14
N ALA A 58 -10.91 22.90 23.22
CA ALA A 58 -10.63 24.25 22.73
C ALA A 58 -10.75 25.29 23.86
N THR A 59 -9.69 26.07 24.03
CA THR A 59 -9.60 27.13 25.05
C THR A 59 -9.95 28.50 24.46
N GLU A 60 -10.19 29.49 25.31
CA GLU A 60 -10.42 30.86 24.85
C GLU A 60 -9.13 31.44 24.24
N GLU A 61 -7.97 31.03 24.75
CA GLU A 61 -6.66 31.38 24.22
C GLU A 61 -6.47 30.86 22.78
N ASP A 62 -6.90 29.62 22.50
CA ASP A 62 -6.88 29.05 21.14
C ASP A 62 -7.77 29.87 20.20
N ALA A 63 -8.98 30.21 20.65
CA ALA A 63 -9.92 31.03 19.89
C ALA A 63 -9.34 32.44 19.63
N GLN A 64 -8.70 33.05 20.63
CA GLN A 64 -8.05 34.35 20.47
C GLN A 64 -6.87 34.29 19.50
N ALA A 65 -6.07 33.22 19.52
CA ALA A 65 -4.99 33.00 18.55
C ALA A 65 -5.52 32.90 17.11
N ILE A 66 -6.66 32.23 16.92
CA ILE A 66 -7.34 32.19 15.62
C ILE A 66 -7.76 33.60 15.20
N ILE A 67 -8.45 34.35 16.06
CA ILE A 67 -8.85 35.75 15.76
C ILE A 67 -7.64 36.60 15.39
N ASP A 68 -6.55 36.46 16.15
CA ASP A 68 -5.32 37.22 15.94
C ASP A 68 -4.67 36.93 14.58
N SER A 69 -4.77 35.70 14.09
CA SER A 69 -4.25 35.32 12.76
C SER A 69 -4.94 36.07 11.61
N PHE A 70 -6.16 36.60 11.82
CA PHE A 70 -6.90 37.38 10.83
C PHE A 70 -6.73 38.90 10.98
N ARG A 71 -5.93 39.37 11.96
CA ARG A 71 -5.72 40.81 12.22
C ARG A 71 -5.05 41.59 11.09
N HIS A 72 -4.37 40.92 10.16
CA HIS A 72 -3.84 41.56 8.95
C HIS A 72 -4.92 42.21 8.07
N PHE A 73 -6.18 41.75 8.19
CA PHE A 73 -7.32 42.32 7.48
C PHE A 73 -8.00 43.47 8.24
N HIS A 74 -7.90 43.50 9.58
CA HIS A 74 -8.45 44.56 10.42
C HIS A 74 -7.57 44.81 11.66
N ARG A 75 -6.83 45.93 11.66
CA ARG A 75 -5.86 46.33 12.72
C ARG A 75 -6.45 46.54 14.14
N ARG A 76 -7.75 46.33 14.36
CA ARG A 76 -8.44 46.60 15.64
C ARG A 76 -9.64 45.67 15.94
N SER A 77 -9.83 44.54 15.25
CA SER A 77 -11.03 43.72 15.53
C SER A 77 -10.92 42.98 16.86
N LEU A 78 -12.01 43.05 17.65
CA LEU A 78 -12.22 42.32 18.91
C LEU A 78 -12.80 40.91 18.67
N GLY A 79 -12.87 40.48 17.41
CA GLY A 79 -13.50 39.21 17.00
C GLY A 79 -13.56 39.06 15.48
N LEU A 80 -14.26 38.00 15.03
CA LEU A 80 -14.53 37.71 13.62
C LEU A 80 -15.89 38.29 13.20
N ASN A 81 -15.93 39.05 12.12
CA ASN A 81 -17.19 39.33 11.40
C ASN A 81 -17.51 38.18 10.41
N LEU A 82 -18.70 38.18 9.81
CA LEU A 82 -19.14 37.12 8.89
C LEU A 82 -18.14 36.85 7.75
N GLU A 83 -17.54 37.89 7.16
CA GLU A 83 -16.56 37.73 6.07
C GLU A 83 -15.30 37.00 6.58
N THR A 84 -14.77 37.39 7.73
CA THR A 84 -13.59 36.77 8.33
C THR A 84 -13.87 35.36 8.87
N PHE A 85 -15.05 35.13 9.44
CA PHE A 85 -15.49 33.79 9.86
C PHE A 85 -15.60 32.85 8.65
N PHE A 86 -16.19 33.32 7.55
CA PHE A 86 -16.29 32.50 6.34
C PHE A 86 -14.91 32.16 5.77
N LYS A 87 -13.96 33.08 5.80
CA LYS A 87 -12.56 32.79 5.44
C LYS A 87 -11.90 31.80 6.40
N PHE A 88 -12.17 31.93 7.71
CA PHE A 88 -11.67 31.00 8.72
C PHE A 88 -12.08 29.56 8.43
N LEU A 89 -13.31 29.31 7.99
CA LEU A 89 -13.79 27.95 7.67
C LEU A 89 -12.96 27.23 6.60
N PHE A 90 -12.27 27.97 5.72
CA PHE A 90 -11.39 27.43 4.67
C PHE A 90 -9.90 27.62 4.97
N SER A 91 -9.55 28.16 6.13
CA SER A 91 -8.16 28.42 6.50
C SER A 91 -7.48 27.19 7.08
N ASP A 92 -6.14 27.23 7.14
CA ASP A 92 -5.34 26.18 7.78
C ASP A 92 -5.61 26.03 9.29
N ASN A 93 -6.32 27.00 9.90
CA ASN A 93 -6.79 26.93 11.28
C ASN A 93 -8.09 26.12 11.45
N ASN A 94 -8.72 25.68 10.36
CA ASN A 94 -9.90 24.82 10.37
C ASN A 94 -9.74 23.62 9.40
N PRO A 95 -8.65 22.82 9.53
CA PRO A 95 -8.42 21.73 8.61
C PRO A 95 -9.47 20.64 8.81
N PRO A 96 -9.94 19.96 7.74
CA PRO A 96 -10.94 18.90 7.85
C PRO A 96 -10.42 17.67 8.62
N LEU A 97 -9.09 17.54 8.74
CA LEU A 97 -8.41 16.55 9.55
C LEU A 97 -7.45 17.31 10.46
N LEU A 98 -7.51 17.05 11.77
CA LEU A 98 -6.54 17.62 12.71
C LEU A 98 -5.14 17.16 12.30
N PRO A 99 -4.12 18.04 12.34
CA PRO A 99 -2.74 17.65 12.10
C PRO A 99 -2.35 16.50 13.02
N SER A 100 -1.72 15.46 12.47
CA SER A 100 -1.22 14.36 13.29
C SER A 100 -0.11 14.87 14.20
N ASN A 101 -0.20 14.61 15.51
CA ASN A 101 0.86 14.92 16.49
C ASN A 101 2.07 13.97 16.36
N GLY A 102 2.40 13.54 15.14
CA GLY A 102 3.32 12.44 14.88
C GLY A 102 2.69 11.06 15.09
N VAL A 103 3.55 10.10 15.40
CA VAL A 103 3.21 8.68 15.60
C VAL A 103 2.56 8.51 16.97
N HIS A 104 1.41 7.83 17.02
CA HIS A 104 0.61 7.71 18.24
C HIS A 104 -0.02 6.33 18.45
N HIS A 105 0.10 5.41 17.48
CA HIS A 105 -0.24 4.01 17.70
C HIS A 105 0.86 3.36 18.56
N ASP A 106 0.52 2.29 19.28
CA ASP A 106 1.52 1.41 19.91
C ASP A 106 2.36 0.75 18.80
N MET A 107 3.67 0.98 18.80
CA MET A 107 4.63 0.50 17.78
C MET A 107 5.47 -0.69 18.26
N THR A 108 5.15 -1.25 19.44
CA THR A 108 5.88 -2.33 20.11
C THR A 108 5.30 -3.73 19.81
N LEU A 109 4.21 -3.81 19.04
CA LEU A 109 3.57 -5.08 18.67
C LEU A 109 4.27 -5.71 17.45
N PRO A 110 4.08 -7.01 17.18
CA PRO A 110 4.65 -7.68 16.01
C PRO A 110 4.29 -7.00 14.67
N LEU A 111 5.18 -7.04 13.67
CA LEU A 111 4.91 -6.51 12.32
C LEU A 111 3.60 -7.01 11.71
N SER A 112 3.18 -8.24 12.03
CA SER A 112 1.89 -8.80 11.57
C SER A 112 0.67 -7.99 12.06
N HIS A 113 0.81 -7.14 13.07
CA HIS A 113 -0.25 -6.32 13.63
C HIS A 113 -0.44 -4.96 12.95
N TYR A 114 0.32 -4.67 11.89
CA TYR A 114 0.26 -3.38 11.19
C TYR A 114 -0.08 -3.58 9.71
N PHE A 115 -0.91 -2.69 9.18
CA PHE A 115 -0.91 -2.42 7.74
C PHE A 115 0.37 -1.67 7.40
N ILE A 116 1.03 -2.08 6.31
CA ILE A 116 2.35 -1.58 5.90
C ILE A 116 2.23 -0.97 4.51
N TYR A 117 2.72 0.25 4.38
CA TYR A 117 2.67 0.99 3.12
C TYR A 117 3.58 0.30 2.08
N THR A 118 2.99 -0.36 1.09
CA THR A 118 3.68 -1.32 0.22
C THR A 118 3.64 -0.91 -1.25
N GLY A 119 4.81 -0.79 -1.89
CA GLY A 119 4.97 -0.64 -3.34
C GLY A 119 4.98 -1.98 -4.07
N HIS A 120 4.47 -1.99 -5.30
CA HIS A 120 4.58 -3.09 -6.26
C HIS A 120 5.48 -2.66 -7.42
N ASN A 121 6.40 -3.52 -7.87
CA ASN A 121 7.36 -3.25 -8.95
C ASN A 121 7.94 -1.83 -8.85
N SER A 122 8.55 -1.55 -7.70
CA SER A 122 8.84 -0.18 -7.24
C SER A 122 9.87 0.56 -8.10
N TYR A 123 10.49 -0.15 -9.03
CA TYR A 123 11.48 0.32 -9.99
C TYR A 123 10.86 0.83 -11.30
N LEU A 124 9.59 0.51 -11.61
CA LEU A 124 8.96 0.91 -12.87
C LEU A 124 8.60 2.40 -12.89
N THR A 125 8.93 3.07 -14.00
CA THR A 125 8.59 4.48 -14.22
C THR A 125 7.20 4.68 -14.84
N GLY A 126 6.60 3.63 -15.39
CA GLY A 126 5.29 3.68 -16.02
C GLY A 126 4.62 2.31 -16.12
N ASN A 127 4.25 1.92 -17.35
CA ASN A 127 3.53 0.68 -17.65
C ASN A 127 4.38 -0.59 -17.41
N GLN A 128 3.73 -1.75 -17.27
CA GLN A 128 4.39 -3.01 -16.95
C GLN A 128 5.16 -3.64 -18.12
N LEU A 129 4.97 -3.21 -19.37
CA LEU A 129 5.49 -3.91 -20.55
C LEU A 129 6.70 -3.24 -21.20
N SER A 130 6.78 -1.92 -21.20
CA SER A 130 7.75 -1.19 -22.02
C SER A 130 8.28 0.10 -21.39
N SER A 131 7.91 0.39 -20.15
CA SER A 131 8.46 1.57 -19.46
C SER A 131 9.89 1.32 -18.97
N ASP A 132 10.60 2.39 -18.66
CA ASP A 132 11.95 2.29 -18.12
C ASP A 132 11.93 1.86 -16.65
N CYS A 133 12.98 1.15 -16.22
CA CYS A 133 13.26 0.90 -14.81
C CYS A 133 14.23 1.97 -14.29
N SER A 134 14.01 2.43 -13.06
CA SER A 134 14.83 3.46 -12.42
C SER A 134 14.74 3.37 -10.90
N ASP A 135 15.71 3.98 -10.22
CA ASP A 135 15.66 4.24 -8.79
C ASP A 135 14.75 5.42 -8.42
N VAL A 136 14.41 6.31 -9.37
CA VAL A 136 13.59 7.51 -9.11
C VAL A 136 12.22 7.18 -8.50
N PRO A 137 11.44 6.19 -8.99
CA PRO A 137 10.16 5.82 -8.38
C PRO A 137 10.35 5.27 -6.95
N ILE A 138 11.45 4.57 -6.67
CA ILE A 138 11.81 4.09 -5.32
C ILE A 138 12.04 5.27 -4.38
N ILE A 139 12.83 6.27 -4.81
CA ILE A 139 13.09 7.49 -4.04
C ILE A 139 11.79 8.20 -3.71
N ASN A 140 10.91 8.37 -4.70
CA ASN A 140 9.62 9.01 -4.54
C ASN A 140 8.69 8.23 -3.60
N ALA A 141 8.71 6.90 -3.68
CA ALA A 141 7.95 6.03 -2.77
C ALA A 141 8.43 6.20 -1.31
N LEU A 142 9.74 6.14 -1.07
CA LEU A 142 10.31 6.29 0.28
C LEU A 142 10.02 7.68 0.88
N LYS A 143 10.17 8.76 0.08
CA LYS A 143 9.82 10.13 0.51
C LYS A 143 8.34 10.32 0.83
N ARG A 144 7.46 9.48 0.30
CA ARG A 144 6.03 9.45 0.62
C ARG A 144 5.69 8.61 1.85
N GLY A 145 6.66 7.90 2.42
CA GLY A 145 6.46 7.01 3.57
C GLY A 145 6.22 5.54 3.22
N VAL A 146 6.38 5.11 1.95
CA VAL A 146 6.33 3.67 1.59
C VAL A 146 7.42 2.92 2.36
N ARG A 147 7.08 1.77 2.95
CA ARG A 147 7.95 0.94 3.82
C ARG A 147 8.27 -0.43 3.23
N VAL A 148 7.62 -0.84 2.16
CA VAL A 148 7.98 -2.06 1.41
C VAL A 148 8.30 -1.69 -0.03
N ILE A 149 9.52 -2.01 -0.45
CA ILE A 149 10.03 -1.77 -1.80
C ILE A 149 10.27 -3.13 -2.47
N GLU A 150 9.72 -3.30 -3.67
CA GLU A 150 9.88 -4.51 -4.47
C GLU A 150 10.93 -4.31 -5.57
N LEU A 151 11.83 -5.29 -5.69
CA LEU A 151 12.85 -5.37 -6.73
C LEU A 151 12.85 -6.77 -7.34
N ASP A 152 12.70 -6.85 -8.65
CA ASP A 152 12.76 -8.10 -9.40
C ASP A 152 14.17 -8.22 -9.97
N ILE A 153 14.95 -9.16 -9.44
CA ILE A 153 16.38 -9.26 -9.71
C ILE A 153 16.65 -10.36 -10.74
N TRP A 154 17.35 -9.98 -11.80
CA TRP A 154 17.70 -10.84 -12.93
C TRP A 154 19.19 -10.73 -13.26
N PRO A 155 19.79 -11.77 -13.86
CA PRO A 155 21.13 -11.65 -14.43
C PRO A 155 21.14 -10.58 -15.53
N ASN A 156 22.17 -9.74 -15.55
CA ASN A 156 22.41 -8.82 -16.67
C ASN A 156 22.73 -9.61 -17.96
N ALA A 157 22.82 -8.90 -19.10
CA ALA A 157 23.11 -9.53 -20.39
C ALA A 157 24.41 -10.36 -20.43
N SER A 158 25.43 -9.94 -19.68
CA SER A 158 26.73 -10.65 -19.56
C SER A 158 26.73 -11.78 -18.52
N LYS A 159 25.64 -11.95 -17.76
CA LYS A 159 25.48 -12.92 -16.66
C LYS A 159 26.53 -12.80 -15.54
N ASP A 160 27.13 -11.63 -15.41
CA ASP A 160 28.18 -11.34 -14.42
C ASP A 160 27.75 -10.27 -13.41
N ASN A 161 26.59 -9.64 -13.60
CA ASN A 161 26.03 -8.62 -12.72
C ASN A 161 24.50 -8.77 -12.58
N ILE A 162 23.88 -7.95 -11.73
CA ILE A 162 22.45 -8.02 -11.42
C ILE A 162 21.73 -6.75 -11.84
N ASP A 163 20.71 -6.93 -12.67
CA ASP A 163 19.77 -5.90 -13.10
C ASP A 163 18.43 -6.06 -12.39
N VAL A 164 17.72 -4.94 -12.26
CA VAL A 164 16.34 -4.87 -11.82
C VAL A 164 15.46 -4.51 -13.02
N LEU A 165 14.53 -5.40 -13.35
CA LEU A 165 13.57 -5.22 -14.45
C LEU A 165 12.36 -6.15 -14.31
N HIS A 166 11.30 -5.83 -15.05
CA HIS A 166 10.17 -6.75 -15.16
C HIS A 166 10.50 -7.80 -16.23
N GLY A 167 10.75 -9.03 -15.80
CA GLY A 167 11.20 -10.12 -16.65
C GLY A 167 10.25 -10.40 -17.83
N ARG A 168 10.81 -10.89 -18.94
CA ARG A 168 10.05 -11.24 -20.16
C ARG A 168 9.24 -10.08 -20.77
N THR A 169 9.63 -8.84 -20.48
CA THR A 169 9.03 -7.64 -21.07
C THR A 169 10.07 -6.81 -21.84
N LEU A 170 9.64 -5.68 -22.39
CA LEU A 170 10.50 -4.70 -23.06
C LEU A 170 10.93 -3.55 -22.13
N THR A 171 10.79 -3.73 -20.82
CA THR A 171 11.25 -2.72 -19.85
C THR A 171 12.78 -2.60 -19.89
N THR A 172 13.30 -1.39 -19.81
CA THR A 172 14.75 -1.17 -19.81
C THR A 172 15.30 -1.35 -18.38
N PRO A 173 16.37 -2.13 -18.18
CA PRO A 173 16.83 -2.49 -16.83
C PRO A 173 17.54 -1.33 -16.10
N VAL A 174 17.62 -1.43 -14.78
CA VAL A 174 18.48 -0.60 -13.93
C VAL A 174 19.35 -1.48 -13.04
N GLU A 175 20.63 -1.15 -12.88
CA GLU A 175 21.53 -1.96 -12.05
C GLU A 175 21.07 -2.02 -10.58
N LEU A 176 21.11 -3.20 -9.97
CA LEU A 176 20.67 -3.41 -8.58
C LEU A 176 21.38 -2.46 -7.59
N ILE A 177 22.69 -2.27 -7.75
CA ILE A 177 23.48 -1.43 -6.84
C ILE A 177 22.98 0.02 -6.79
N ARG A 178 22.43 0.53 -7.91
CA ARG A 178 21.84 1.86 -7.97
C ARG A 178 20.58 1.93 -7.12
N CYS A 179 19.70 0.94 -7.24
CA CYS A 179 18.50 0.84 -6.40
C CYS A 179 18.86 0.73 -4.91
N LEU A 180 19.82 -0.13 -4.54
CA LEU A 180 20.23 -0.32 -3.14
C LEU A 180 20.80 0.97 -2.51
N ARG A 181 21.63 1.72 -3.26
CA ARG A 181 22.17 3.01 -2.80
C ARG A 181 21.06 4.04 -2.57
N SER A 182 20.13 4.16 -3.51
CA SER A 182 18.99 5.08 -3.38
C SER A 182 18.06 4.68 -2.23
N ILE A 183 17.90 3.38 -1.96
CA ILE A 183 17.18 2.92 -0.74
C ILE A 183 17.95 3.34 0.51
N LYS A 184 19.27 3.10 0.60
CA LYS A 184 20.08 3.49 1.77
C LYS A 184 19.94 4.97 2.10
N GLU A 185 20.01 5.83 1.09
CA GLU A 185 19.95 7.29 1.25
C GLU A 185 18.57 7.78 1.72
N HIS A 186 17.49 7.14 1.25
CA HIS A 186 16.14 7.65 1.44
C HIS A 186 15.25 6.83 2.38
N ALA A 187 15.70 5.66 2.82
CA ALA A 187 14.92 4.72 3.62
C ALA A 187 14.24 5.40 4.81
N PHE A 188 14.97 6.26 5.52
CA PHE A 188 14.51 6.83 6.79
C PHE A 188 14.17 8.33 6.74
N VAL A 189 14.01 8.91 5.55
CA VAL A 189 13.72 10.35 5.38
C VAL A 189 12.30 10.72 5.85
N ALA A 190 11.31 9.89 5.51
CA ALA A 190 9.91 10.15 5.87
C ALA A 190 9.48 9.48 7.19
N SER A 191 10.21 8.46 7.63
CA SER A 191 9.87 7.63 8.80
C SER A 191 11.10 6.88 9.28
N GLU A 192 11.33 6.80 10.59
CA GLU A 192 12.44 6.02 11.14
C GLU A 192 12.15 4.51 11.18
N TYR A 193 10.88 4.11 11.08
CA TYR A 193 10.47 2.70 11.10
C TYR A 193 11.03 1.89 9.92
N PRO A 194 11.18 0.56 10.09
CA PRO A 194 11.90 -0.30 9.16
C PRO A 194 11.42 -0.20 7.71
N VAL A 195 12.34 -0.48 6.79
CA VAL A 195 12.04 -0.69 5.38
C VAL A 195 12.28 -2.16 5.03
N VAL A 196 11.27 -2.80 4.42
CA VAL A 196 11.36 -4.15 3.89
C VAL A 196 11.66 -4.07 2.40
N ILE A 197 12.71 -4.76 1.96
CA ILE A 197 13.00 -4.98 0.53
C ILE A 197 12.51 -6.39 0.19
N THR A 198 11.53 -6.47 -0.70
CA THR A 198 11.06 -7.75 -1.22
C THR A 198 11.79 -8.05 -2.53
N LEU A 199 12.54 -9.14 -2.56
CA LEU A 199 13.28 -9.56 -3.75
C LEU A 199 12.49 -10.67 -4.47
N GLU A 200 12.17 -10.44 -5.74
CA GLU A 200 11.75 -11.51 -6.65
C GLU A 200 12.98 -12.04 -7.38
N ASP A 201 13.44 -13.22 -6.96
CA ASP A 201 14.76 -13.75 -7.29
C ASP A 201 14.72 -14.71 -8.47
N HIS A 202 15.42 -14.33 -9.56
CA HIS A 202 15.61 -15.12 -10.78
C HIS A 202 17.09 -15.43 -11.06
N LEU A 203 17.92 -15.48 -10.00
CA LEU A 203 19.38 -15.58 -10.10
C LEU A 203 19.90 -17.01 -9.91
N THR A 204 21.13 -17.24 -10.41
CA THR A 204 21.94 -18.42 -10.08
C THR A 204 22.58 -18.28 -8.69
N PRO A 205 23.04 -19.37 -8.05
CA PRO A 205 23.69 -19.30 -6.74
C PRO A 205 24.88 -18.34 -6.65
N ASP A 206 25.73 -18.27 -7.67
CA ASP A 206 26.86 -17.33 -7.69
C ASP A 206 26.40 -15.87 -7.70
N LEU A 207 25.35 -15.56 -8.46
CA LEU A 207 24.75 -14.24 -8.49
C LEU A 207 23.98 -13.92 -7.19
N GLN A 208 23.37 -14.91 -6.54
CA GLN A 208 22.80 -14.76 -5.20
C GLN A 208 23.87 -14.41 -4.16
N ALA A 209 25.04 -15.05 -4.21
CA ALA A 209 26.18 -14.72 -3.36
C ALA A 209 26.64 -13.27 -3.61
N LYS A 210 26.70 -12.84 -4.88
CA LYS A 210 27.00 -11.45 -5.24
C LYS A 210 25.94 -10.46 -4.75
N VAL A 211 24.65 -10.81 -4.78
CA VAL A 211 23.60 -9.98 -4.15
C VAL A 211 23.82 -9.89 -2.65
N ALA A 212 24.20 -10.98 -2.00
CA ALA A 212 24.45 -10.99 -0.56
C ALA A 212 25.61 -10.05 -0.19
N GLU A 213 26.68 -10.05 -0.97
CA GLU A 213 27.80 -9.11 -0.87
C GLU A 213 27.30 -7.66 -1.05
N MET A 214 26.64 -7.35 -2.17
CA MET A 214 26.14 -5.99 -2.47
C MET A 214 25.23 -5.44 -1.37
N VAL A 215 24.30 -6.26 -0.87
CA VAL A 215 23.34 -5.87 0.19
C VAL A 215 24.07 -5.63 1.50
N THR A 216 25.01 -6.52 1.87
CA THR A 216 25.79 -6.40 3.10
C THR A 216 26.69 -5.17 3.07
N GLU A 217 27.42 -4.94 1.98
CA GLU A 217 28.29 -3.77 1.82
C GLU A 217 27.50 -2.46 1.77
N THR A 218 26.35 -2.46 1.07
CA THR A 218 25.55 -1.25 0.93
C THR A 218 24.94 -0.84 2.26
N PHE A 219 24.30 -1.77 2.98
CA PHE A 219 23.55 -1.41 4.18
C PHE A 219 24.40 -1.46 5.46
N GLY A 220 25.39 -2.34 5.57
CA GLY A 220 26.22 -2.47 6.77
C GLY A 220 25.36 -2.59 8.03
N ASP A 221 25.61 -1.75 9.03
CA ASP A 221 24.98 -1.81 10.36
C ASP A 221 23.45 -1.55 10.38
N ILE A 222 22.88 -1.01 9.30
CA ILE A 222 21.42 -0.82 9.22
C ILE A 222 20.70 -2.06 8.66
N LEU A 223 21.43 -3.03 8.10
CA LEU A 223 20.86 -4.30 7.68
C LEU A 223 20.48 -5.14 8.89
N PHE A 224 19.24 -5.60 8.93
CA PHE A 224 18.81 -6.58 9.92
C PHE A 224 19.05 -8.00 9.37
N SER A 225 19.89 -8.75 10.07
CA SER A 225 20.09 -10.18 9.83
C SER A 225 19.52 -10.97 11.02
N PRO A 226 18.64 -11.94 10.79
CA PRO A 226 18.11 -12.76 11.87
C PRO A 226 19.23 -13.61 12.51
N PRO A 227 19.18 -13.87 13.82
CA PRO A 227 20.12 -14.77 14.47
C PRO A 227 20.03 -16.17 13.84
N SER A 228 21.18 -16.75 13.50
CA SER A 228 21.29 -18.07 12.89
C SER A 228 20.76 -19.13 13.85
N SER A 229 19.72 -19.87 13.42
CA SER A 229 19.17 -21.13 13.99
C SER A 229 17.90 -21.11 14.85
N GLU A 230 17.16 -20.00 14.98
CA GLU A 230 15.91 -20.02 15.74
C GLU A 230 14.66 -19.85 14.86
N SER A 231 13.73 -20.80 14.97
CA SER A 231 12.38 -20.64 14.43
C SER A 231 11.70 -19.49 15.18
N VAL A 232 11.49 -18.37 14.49
CA VAL A 232 10.89 -17.19 15.11
C VAL A 232 9.39 -17.43 15.27
N LYS A 233 8.91 -17.36 16.51
CA LYS A 233 7.50 -17.59 16.86
C LYS A 233 6.59 -16.44 16.42
N ASP A 234 7.08 -15.21 16.46
CA ASP A 234 6.35 -13.99 16.10
C ASP A 234 7.30 -12.97 15.45
N PHE A 235 6.81 -12.16 14.53
CA PHE A 235 7.64 -11.10 13.96
C PHE A 235 8.06 -10.08 15.03
N LEU A 236 9.27 -9.54 14.88
CA LEU A 236 9.71 -8.38 15.65
C LEU A 236 8.79 -7.17 15.41
N SER A 237 8.85 -6.18 16.30
CA SER A 237 8.03 -4.98 16.22
C SER A 237 8.68 -3.88 15.36
N PRO A 238 7.88 -2.95 14.77
CA PRO A 238 8.42 -1.76 14.14
C PRO A 238 9.41 -1.00 15.03
N GLU A 239 9.10 -0.86 16.33
CA GLU A 239 9.98 -0.17 17.30
C GLU A 239 11.33 -0.88 17.46
N SER A 240 11.33 -2.22 17.63
CA SER A 240 12.58 -2.99 17.78
C SER A 240 13.43 -3.03 16.51
N LEU A 241 12.82 -2.74 15.36
CA LEU A 241 13.45 -2.72 14.03
C LEU A 241 13.65 -1.29 13.53
N ASN A 242 13.58 -0.30 14.42
CA ASN A 242 13.77 1.11 14.07
C ASN A 242 15.13 1.31 13.38
N LYS A 243 15.13 2.05 12.26
CA LYS A 243 16.27 2.29 11.37
C LYS A 243 16.92 1.01 10.82
N ARG A 244 16.12 -0.04 10.58
CA ARG A 244 16.59 -1.28 9.94
C ARG A 244 16.04 -1.49 8.53
N ILE A 245 16.89 -2.08 7.69
CA ILE A 245 16.56 -2.64 6.38
C ILE A 245 16.38 -4.15 6.53
N ILE A 246 15.29 -4.68 6.01
CA ILE A 246 14.89 -6.09 6.18
C ILE A 246 14.75 -6.73 4.80
N ILE A 247 15.39 -7.88 4.57
CA ILE A 247 15.21 -8.62 3.32
C ILE A 247 14.10 -9.65 3.46
N SER A 248 13.19 -9.67 2.48
CA SER A 248 12.07 -10.60 2.37
C SER A 248 12.11 -11.30 1.01
N THR A 249 12.38 -12.60 0.98
CA THR A 249 12.36 -13.38 -0.28
C THR A 249 12.09 -14.86 -0.01
N LYS A 250 11.98 -15.66 -1.07
CA LYS A 250 11.90 -17.12 -1.00
C LYS A 250 13.29 -17.65 -0.63
N PRO A 251 13.43 -18.52 0.38
CA PRO A 251 14.71 -19.19 0.63
C PRO A 251 15.17 -19.97 -0.62
N PRO A 252 16.49 -20.06 -0.87
CA PRO A 252 17.02 -20.94 -1.91
C PRO A 252 16.52 -22.38 -1.75
N LYS A 253 16.25 -23.09 -2.86
CA LYS A 253 15.78 -24.48 -2.83
C LYS A 253 16.84 -25.35 -2.12
N GLU A 254 16.50 -25.90 -0.95
CA GLU A 254 17.29 -26.95 -0.30
C GLU A 254 17.08 -28.25 -1.10
N TYR A 255 18.10 -28.70 -1.83
CA TYR A 255 18.13 -30.07 -2.32
C TYR A 255 18.81 -30.93 -1.25
N LEU A 256 18.01 -31.62 -0.44
CA LEU A 256 18.54 -32.64 0.45
C LEU A 256 19.13 -33.76 -0.41
N GLU A 257 20.43 -33.97 -0.32
CA GLU A 257 21.09 -35.21 -0.75
C GLU A 257 20.52 -36.38 0.06
N ALA A 258 19.40 -36.94 -0.39
CA ALA A 258 18.87 -38.17 0.16
C ALA A 258 18.36 -39.05 -0.99
N LYS A 259 19.13 -40.11 -1.23
CA LYS A 259 18.90 -41.28 -2.11
C LYS A 259 19.45 -41.24 -3.53
N GLU A 260 20.78 -41.09 -3.65
CA GLU A 260 21.53 -41.99 -4.53
C GLU A 260 21.85 -43.29 -3.78
N LYS A 261 20.88 -44.21 -3.73
CA LYS A 261 21.02 -45.65 -3.47
C LYS A 261 19.61 -46.25 -3.50
N GLU A 262 19.15 -46.55 -4.71
CA GLU A 262 18.18 -47.59 -5.07
C GLU A 262 17.61 -47.28 -6.46
N LYS A 263 18.45 -47.44 -7.49
CA LYS A 263 17.98 -47.86 -8.81
C LYS A 263 18.80 -49.08 -9.21
N GLY A 264 18.33 -50.23 -8.75
CA GLY A 264 18.57 -51.52 -9.38
C GLY A 264 17.34 -51.85 -10.21
N ASP A 265 17.51 -51.70 -11.52
CA ASP A 265 17.02 -52.52 -12.63
C ASP A 265 15.52 -52.79 -12.91
N GLU A 266 15.29 -52.89 -14.24
CA GLU A 266 14.18 -53.51 -14.98
C GLU A 266 12.81 -52.77 -14.97
N SER A 267 12.08 -52.59 -16.08
CA SER A 267 12.19 -53.03 -17.47
C SER A 267 11.24 -52.22 -18.37
N GLN A 268 11.55 -52.19 -19.66
CA GLN A 268 10.83 -51.57 -20.78
C GLN A 268 9.37 -52.04 -20.93
N THR A 269 8.50 -51.15 -21.44
CA THR A 269 7.52 -51.51 -22.49
C THR A 269 7.09 -50.26 -23.27
N GLU A 270 7.10 -50.38 -24.59
CA GLU A 270 6.78 -49.36 -25.59
C GLU A 270 5.26 -49.23 -25.86
N LYS A 271 4.92 -48.20 -26.66
CA LYS A 271 3.71 -47.95 -27.49
C LYS A 271 2.70 -46.95 -26.89
N GLU A 272 2.10 -46.03 -27.62
CA GLU A 272 2.04 -45.74 -29.07
C GLU A 272 1.56 -44.28 -29.26
N LYS A 273 1.88 -43.68 -30.41
CA LYS A 273 1.41 -42.36 -30.85
C LYS A 273 -0.07 -42.42 -31.26
N GLY A 274 -0.85 -41.42 -30.87
CA GLY A 274 -2.23 -41.18 -31.34
C GLY A 274 -2.48 -39.70 -31.57
N ASP A 275 -3.06 -39.40 -32.71
CA ASP A 275 -3.07 -38.13 -33.45
C ASP A 275 -4.19 -37.15 -33.05
N ASP A 276 -4.01 -35.92 -33.53
CA ASP A 276 -4.76 -34.66 -33.47
C ASP A 276 -6.29 -34.77 -33.59
N SER A 277 -7.01 -34.02 -32.74
CA SER A 277 -8.25 -33.37 -33.17
C SER A 277 -8.45 -32.02 -32.48
N ARG A 278 -7.97 -30.98 -33.17
CA ARG A 278 -8.40 -29.58 -33.06
C ARG A 278 -9.92 -29.43 -32.95
N GLN A 279 -10.37 -28.70 -31.93
CA GLN A 279 -11.59 -27.89 -32.02
C GLN A 279 -11.26 -26.44 -31.66
N ARG A 280 -11.10 -25.63 -32.70
CA ARG A 280 -11.18 -24.17 -32.65
C ARG A 280 -12.62 -23.80 -32.28
N LYS A 281 -12.81 -23.04 -31.21
CA LYS A 281 -13.94 -22.12 -31.10
C LYS A 281 -13.41 -20.70 -31.07
N ALA A 282 -13.72 -20.00 -32.15
CA ALA A 282 -13.61 -18.56 -32.25
C ALA A 282 -14.76 -17.92 -31.47
N SER A 283 -14.45 -16.89 -30.70
CA SER A 283 -15.39 -15.84 -30.34
C SER A 283 -14.58 -14.56 -30.31
N GLY A 284 -14.67 -13.80 -31.39
CA GLY A 284 -14.31 -12.40 -31.38
C GLY A 284 -15.42 -11.63 -30.67
N GLU A 285 -15.04 -10.58 -29.95
CA GLU A 285 -15.87 -9.44 -29.61
C GLU A 285 -14.92 -8.27 -29.33
N ASP A 286 -14.83 -7.36 -30.30
CA ASP A 286 -14.44 -5.98 -30.08
C ASP A 286 -15.47 -5.34 -29.15
N GLU A 287 -15.09 -4.91 -27.94
CA GLU A 287 -15.75 -3.77 -27.27
C GLU A 287 -14.75 -2.95 -26.44
N THR A 288 -14.24 -1.91 -27.10
CA THR A 288 -14.39 -0.50 -26.70
C THR A 288 -14.25 -0.12 -25.21
N TRP A 289 -13.17 0.63 -24.93
CA TRP A 289 -13.03 1.76 -24.00
C TRP A 289 -14.14 2.00 -22.95
N GLY A 290 -13.72 2.01 -21.67
CA GLY A 290 -14.29 2.89 -20.64
C GLY A 290 -15.63 2.47 -20.03
N LYS A 291 -15.58 1.77 -18.89
CA LYS A 291 -16.63 1.88 -17.88
C LYS A 291 -16.10 2.60 -16.66
N GLU A 292 -16.68 3.76 -16.39
CA GLU A 292 -16.54 4.48 -15.13
C GLU A 292 -16.93 3.58 -13.96
N VAL A 293 -16.14 3.67 -12.89
CA VAL A 293 -16.33 2.96 -11.63
C VAL A 293 -17.69 3.35 -11.03
N PRO A 294 -18.62 2.42 -10.79
CA PRO A 294 -19.84 2.75 -10.08
C PRO A 294 -19.51 3.27 -8.67
N SER A 295 -20.16 4.36 -8.32
CA SER A 295 -20.24 4.93 -6.97
C SER A 295 -20.41 3.84 -5.93
N LEU A 296 -19.66 3.92 -4.83
CA LEU A 296 -19.76 3.02 -3.68
C LEU A 296 -21.21 2.95 -3.18
N ARG A 297 -21.99 1.98 -3.67
CA ARG A 297 -22.82 1.21 -2.75
C ARG A 297 -21.85 0.26 -2.06
N GLY A 298 -21.92 0.16 -0.74
CA GLY A 298 -21.10 -0.78 0.01
C GLY A 298 -21.19 -2.14 -0.65
N GLY A 299 -20.11 -2.55 -1.32
CA GLY A 299 -20.06 -3.77 -2.09
C GLY A 299 -20.10 -4.92 -1.11
N THR A 300 -21.29 -5.45 -0.87
CA THR A 300 -21.43 -6.80 -0.38
C THR A 300 -20.87 -7.74 -1.45
N ILE A 301 -20.21 -8.80 -1.01
CA ILE A 301 -19.61 -9.88 -1.81
C ILE A 301 -20.56 -10.51 -2.85
N ALA A 302 -21.86 -10.18 -2.81
CA ALA A 302 -22.92 -10.70 -3.65
C ALA A 302 -22.91 -10.23 -5.13
N ASP A 303 -22.12 -9.22 -5.51
CA ASP A 303 -22.15 -8.68 -6.89
C ASP A 303 -21.21 -9.40 -7.88
N TYR A 304 -20.43 -10.39 -7.43
CA TYR A 304 -19.53 -11.16 -8.29
C TYR A 304 -20.12 -12.55 -8.53
N LYS A 305 -20.53 -12.81 -9.78
CA LYS A 305 -21.11 -14.09 -10.19
C LYS A 305 -20.12 -15.23 -10.01
N ASP A 306 -20.66 -16.29 -9.44
CA ASP A 306 -20.10 -17.61 -9.19
C ASP A 306 -19.57 -18.26 -10.48
N ASN A 307 -18.26 -18.53 -10.52
CA ASN A 307 -17.68 -19.59 -11.34
C ASN A 307 -16.96 -20.52 -10.36
N ASN A 308 -17.64 -21.60 -9.99
CA ASN A 308 -17.06 -22.71 -9.23
C ASN A 308 -15.92 -23.34 -10.04
N GLY A 309 -14.70 -22.99 -9.64
CA GLY A 309 -13.46 -23.64 -10.03
C GLY A 309 -12.44 -23.32 -8.96
N ASP A 310 -12.13 -24.30 -8.10
CA ASP A 310 -10.90 -24.30 -7.32
C ASP A 310 -9.74 -24.44 -8.31
N GLU A 311 -9.38 -23.31 -8.94
CA GLU A 311 -8.17 -23.19 -9.74
C GLU A 311 -7.00 -23.08 -8.77
N ASP A 312 -6.07 -24.01 -8.90
CA ASP A 312 -4.85 -24.13 -8.10
C ASP A 312 -4.09 -22.79 -8.03
N LEU A 313 -3.45 -22.53 -6.88
CA LEU A 313 -2.51 -21.43 -6.66
C LEU A 313 -1.19 -21.59 -7.46
N ASN A 314 -1.23 -22.32 -8.57
CA ASN A 314 -0.07 -22.77 -9.34
C ASN A 314 0.21 -21.93 -10.59
N ASP A 315 -0.52 -20.85 -10.84
CA ASP A 315 -0.38 -20.02 -12.05
C ASP A 315 0.72 -18.94 -11.96
N ASP A 316 1.80 -19.21 -11.21
CA ASP A 316 3.06 -18.50 -11.42
C ASP A 316 3.98 -19.45 -12.19
N GLU A 317 4.20 -19.14 -13.47
CA GLU A 317 4.98 -19.88 -14.47
C GLU A 317 6.22 -20.55 -13.87
N GLU A 318 6.14 -21.88 -13.72
CA GLU A 318 7.26 -22.75 -13.39
C GLU A 318 8.28 -22.68 -14.53
N PHE A 319 9.46 -22.11 -14.28
CA PHE A 319 10.57 -22.24 -15.21
C PHE A 319 11.31 -23.53 -14.89
N ASP A 320 11.01 -24.56 -15.67
CA ASP A 320 11.92 -25.66 -15.92
C ASP A 320 12.90 -25.23 -17.02
N GLU A 321 14.16 -24.98 -16.66
CA GLU A 321 15.27 -25.33 -17.55
C GLU A 321 16.55 -25.59 -16.76
N ALA A 322 17.28 -26.57 -17.27
CA ALA A 322 18.28 -27.36 -16.57
C ALA A 322 19.62 -26.64 -16.41
N ASP A 323 20.27 -26.86 -15.27
CA ASP A 323 21.69 -27.20 -15.29
C ASP A 323 22.03 -28.16 -14.14
N LYS A 324 22.69 -29.28 -14.48
CA LYS A 324 23.26 -30.23 -13.53
C LYS A 324 24.71 -29.81 -13.34
N SER A 325 24.98 -28.91 -12.41
CA SER A 325 26.34 -28.63 -11.96
C SER A 325 26.39 -28.56 -10.44
N ASN A 326 27.42 -29.21 -9.87
CA ASN A 326 27.66 -29.35 -8.43
C ASN A 326 27.58 -27.99 -7.72
N HIS A 327 26.64 -27.86 -6.79
CA HIS A 327 26.33 -26.62 -6.08
C HIS A 327 27.38 -26.28 -5.00
N ASN A 328 27.86 -25.03 -5.05
CA ASN A 328 28.12 -24.27 -3.84
C ASN A 328 26.80 -23.61 -3.46
N GLU A 329 26.25 -23.93 -2.29
CA GLU A 329 25.14 -23.16 -1.72
C GLU A 329 25.56 -21.68 -1.57
N ALA A 330 24.63 -20.73 -1.62
CA ALA A 330 24.87 -19.33 -1.25
C ALA A 330 24.36 -19.08 0.19
N PRO A 331 25.01 -19.63 1.23
CA PRO A 331 24.53 -19.55 2.60
C PRO A 331 24.50 -18.11 3.11
N GLU A 332 25.34 -17.21 2.57
CA GLU A 332 25.32 -15.77 2.82
C GLU A 332 23.96 -15.16 2.46
N TYR A 333 23.46 -15.44 1.26
CA TYR A 333 22.18 -14.90 0.78
C TYR A 333 21.02 -15.35 1.65
N ARG A 334 20.99 -16.64 2.03
CA ARG A 334 19.99 -17.18 2.94
C ARG A 334 20.01 -16.51 4.31
N ARG A 335 21.20 -16.20 4.86
CA ARG A 335 21.36 -15.53 6.15
C ARG A 335 20.81 -14.11 6.17
N LEU A 336 20.62 -13.47 5.01
CA LEU A 336 19.99 -12.14 4.93
C LEU A 336 18.47 -12.18 5.09
N ILE A 337 17.84 -13.32 4.83
CA ILE A 337 16.38 -13.41 4.71
C ILE A 337 15.74 -13.42 6.10
N ALA A 338 15.19 -12.27 6.50
CA ALA A 338 14.49 -12.09 7.76
C ALA A 338 13.00 -12.43 7.67
N ILE A 339 12.36 -12.20 6.52
CA ILE A 339 10.95 -12.54 6.28
C ILE A 339 10.88 -13.57 5.16
N HIS A 340 10.58 -14.82 5.52
CA HIS A 340 10.56 -15.92 4.56
C HIS A 340 9.25 -15.93 3.79
N ALA A 341 9.34 -15.80 2.46
CA ALA A 341 8.21 -16.01 1.57
C ALA A 341 7.96 -17.52 1.40
N GLY A 342 6.80 -17.99 1.83
CA GLY A 342 6.38 -19.38 1.64
C GLY A 342 5.59 -19.55 0.35
N LYS A 343 5.80 -20.69 -0.32
CA LYS A 343 4.88 -21.23 -1.34
C LYS A 343 4.42 -22.61 -0.85
N PRO A 344 3.41 -22.66 0.05
CA PRO A 344 2.96 -23.93 0.61
C PRO A 344 2.40 -24.80 -0.52
N LYS A 345 2.75 -26.08 -0.54
CA LYS A 345 2.18 -27.05 -1.47
C LYS A 345 0.76 -27.41 -1.01
N GLY A 346 -0.18 -27.47 -1.93
CA GLY A 346 -1.57 -27.87 -1.67
C GLY A 346 -2.58 -26.74 -1.85
N GLY A 347 -3.85 -27.04 -1.53
CA GLY A 347 -4.95 -26.09 -1.67
C GLY A 347 -4.85 -24.90 -0.72
N LEU A 348 -5.60 -23.83 -1.02
CA LEU A 348 -5.58 -22.55 -0.29
C LEU A 348 -5.74 -22.69 1.24
N LYS A 349 -6.53 -23.67 1.70
CA LYS A 349 -6.71 -23.94 3.14
C LYS A 349 -5.42 -24.36 3.83
N GLU A 350 -4.58 -25.18 3.18
CA GLU A 350 -3.26 -25.55 3.71
C GLU A 350 -2.29 -24.37 3.66
N CYS A 351 -2.39 -23.54 2.61
CA CYS A 351 -1.61 -22.30 2.51
C CYS A 351 -1.93 -21.29 3.61
N LEU A 352 -3.17 -21.26 4.11
CA LEU A 352 -3.63 -20.38 5.19
C LEU A 352 -3.49 -21.00 6.59
N LYS A 353 -2.95 -22.22 6.71
CA LYS A 353 -2.71 -22.86 8.00
C LYS A 353 -1.70 -22.06 8.83
N VAL A 354 -2.02 -21.86 10.10
CA VAL A 354 -1.16 -21.16 11.07
C VAL A 354 -0.36 -22.20 11.85
N GLU A 355 0.97 -22.07 11.81
CA GLU A 355 1.90 -22.87 12.60
C GLU A 355 2.25 -22.11 13.89
N PRO A 356 2.07 -22.66 15.10
CA PRO A 356 2.23 -21.92 16.34
C PRO A 356 3.65 -21.39 16.63
N ASP A 357 4.67 -22.06 16.11
CA ASP A 357 6.08 -21.76 16.39
C ASP A 357 6.83 -21.22 15.16
N LYS A 358 6.10 -20.85 14.10
CA LYS A 358 6.69 -20.41 12.84
C LYS A 358 5.84 -19.36 12.16
N VAL A 359 6.43 -18.19 11.95
CA VAL A 359 5.85 -17.16 11.08
C VAL A 359 6.34 -17.29 9.64
N ARG A 360 5.49 -16.91 8.70
CA ARG A 360 5.80 -16.84 7.27
C ARG A 360 5.09 -15.68 6.58
N ARG A 361 5.55 -15.36 5.38
CA ARG A 361 4.84 -14.48 4.44
C ARG A 361 4.21 -15.30 3.32
N LEU A 362 2.92 -15.13 3.07
CA LEU A 362 2.24 -15.62 1.86
C LEU A 362 2.03 -14.46 0.88
N SER A 363 2.08 -14.72 -0.43
CA SER A 363 1.72 -13.74 -1.45
C SER A 363 0.56 -14.28 -2.29
N LEU A 364 -0.44 -13.44 -2.58
CA LEU A 364 -1.58 -13.76 -3.44
C LEU A 364 -1.79 -12.62 -4.44
N SER A 365 -2.15 -12.94 -5.68
CA SER A 365 -2.67 -11.91 -6.59
C SER A 365 -4.01 -11.36 -6.09
N GLU A 366 -4.40 -10.18 -6.55
CA GLU A 366 -5.70 -9.59 -6.19
C GLU A 366 -6.88 -10.55 -6.49
N GLN A 367 -6.79 -11.33 -7.58
CA GLN A 367 -7.83 -12.26 -7.98
C GLN A 367 -7.87 -13.49 -7.08
N GLN A 368 -6.71 -14.01 -6.69
CA GLN A 368 -6.62 -15.09 -5.71
C GLN A 368 -7.17 -14.64 -4.36
N LEU A 369 -6.86 -13.42 -3.92
CA LEU A 369 -7.44 -12.85 -2.71
C LEU A 369 -8.96 -12.71 -2.81
N GLU A 370 -9.49 -12.21 -3.93
CA GLU A 370 -10.93 -12.06 -4.13
C GLU A 370 -11.65 -13.41 -3.99
N LYS A 371 -11.17 -14.46 -4.67
CA LYS A 371 -11.69 -15.83 -4.52
C LYS A 371 -11.56 -16.33 -3.07
N ALA A 372 -10.39 -16.13 -2.45
CA ALA A 372 -10.11 -16.54 -1.07
C ALA A 372 -10.99 -15.83 -0.04
N ALA A 373 -11.30 -14.54 -0.22
CA ALA A 373 -12.16 -13.76 0.66
C ALA A 373 -13.60 -14.28 0.65
N ILE A 374 -14.06 -14.84 -0.48
CA ILE A 374 -15.37 -15.47 -0.59
C ILE A 374 -15.38 -16.79 0.18
N ASN A 375 -14.41 -17.66 -0.06
CA ASN A 375 -14.50 -19.05 0.43
C ASN A 375 -13.84 -19.27 1.80
N HIS A 376 -12.87 -18.43 2.16
CA HIS A 376 -11.95 -18.63 3.28
C HIS A 376 -11.70 -17.36 4.11
N GLY A 377 -12.63 -16.39 4.11
CA GLY A 377 -12.44 -15.08 4.75
C GLY A 377 -11.96 -15.14 6.20
N LYS A 378 -12.56 -15.99 7.04
CA LYS A 378 -12.12 -16.20 8.44
C LYS A 378 -10.74 -16.83 8.55
N ASP A 379 -10.38 -17.71 7.63
CA ASP A 379 -9.06 -18.34 7.62
C ASP A 379 -7.98 -17.32 7.24
N ILE A 380 -8.27 -16.38 6.34
CA ILE A 380 -7.38 -15.25 6.04
C ILE A 380 -7.19 -14.36 7.27
N VAL A 381 -8.28 -13.99 7.97
CA VAL A 381 -8.20 -13.18 9.19
C VAL A 381 -7.33 -13.89 10.24
N ARG A 382 -7.55 -15.18 10.47
CA ARG A 382 -6.74 -15.98 11.40
C ARG A 382 -5.28 -16.05 10.98
N PHE A 383 -5.02 -16.24 9.69
CA PHE A 383 -3.66 -16.27 9.14
C PHE A 383 -2.93 -14.95 9.41
N THR A 384 -3.57 -13.82 9.13
CA THR A 384 -2.95 -12.49 9.24
C THR A 384 -2.76 -11.99 10.68
N GLN A 385 -3.33 -12.65 11.69
CA GLN A 385 -3.02 -12.33 13.10
C GLN A 385 -1.53 -12.55 13.40
N ARG A 386 -0.94 -13.63 12.88
CA ARG A 386 0.46 -14.00 13.15
C ARG A 386 1.38 -13.94 11.94
N ASN A 387 0.85 -14.20 10.76
CA ASN A 387 1.61 -14.24 9.51
C ASN A 387 1.41 -12.95 8.70
N ILE A 388 2.28 -12.72 7.72
CA ILE A 388 2.14 -11.61 6.78
C ILE A 388 1.49 -12.12 5.50
N LEU A 389 0.43 -11.45 5.06
CA LEU A 389 -0.14 -11.63 3.73
C LEU A 389 0.22 -10.42 2.86
N ARG A 390 0.91 -10.71 1.76
CA ARG A 390 1.14 -9.78 0.64
C ARG A 390 0.11 -10.02 -0.44
N VAL A 391 -0.45 -8.94 -0.96
CA VAL A 391 -1.41 -8.93 -2.05
C VAL A 391 -0.82 -8.05 -3.15
N TYR A 392 -0.85 -8.50 -4.40
CA TYR A 392 -0.28 -7.74 -5.52
C TYR A 392 -1.23 -7.65 -6.72
N PRO A 393 -1.08 -6.62 -7.58
CA PRO A 393 -1.89 -6.47 -8.78
C PRO A 393 -1.73 -7.66 -9.74
N LYS A 394 -2.80 -8.06 -10.42
CA LYS A 394 -2.74 -9.11 -11.45
C LYS A 394 -1.95 -8.66 -12.68
N GLY A 395 -1.31 -9.59 -13.38
CA GLY A 395 -0.49 -9.30 -14.56
C GLY A 395 -1.23 -8.64 -15.73
N THR A 396 -2.56 -8.79 -15.83
CA THR A 396 -3.37 -8.11 -16.86
C THR A 396 -3.48 -6.60 -16.68
N ARG A 397 -3.00 -6.03 -15.55
CA ARG A 397 -2.92 -4.58 -15.31
C ARG A 397 -1.68 -3.97 -15.96
N ILE A 398 -1.57 -4.13 -17.26
CA ILE A 398 -0.41 -3.67 -18.06
C ILE A 398 -0.18 -2.16 -17.95
N ASP A 399 -1.25 -1.39 -17.72
CA ASP A 399 -1.24 0.06 -17.55
C ASP A 399 -0.79 0.52 -16.16
N SER A 400 -0.44 -0.42 -15.27
CA SER A 400 -0.13 -0.15 -13.86
C SER A 400 -1.29 0.46 -13.07
N SER A 401 -2.53 0.16 -13.46
CA SER A 401 -3.71 0.42 -12.63
C SER A 401 -3.65 -0.34 -11.31
N ASN A 402 -4.48 0.07 -10.34
CA ASN A 402 -4.51 -0.52 -9.00
C ASN A 402 -5.90 -1.06 -8.65
N TYR A 403 -5.92 -2.11 -7.84
CA TYR A 403 -7.13 -2.81 -7.38
C TYR A 403 -7.76 -2.16 -6.15
N ASN A 404 -8.90 -2.66 -5.68
CA ASN A 404 -9.55 -2.13 -4.47
C ASN A 404 -8.80 -2.63 -3.22
N PRO A 405 -8.16 -1.76 -2.42
CA PRO A 405 -7.36 -2.20 -1.27
C PRO A 405 -8.21 -2.71 -0.09
N LEU A 406 -9.51 -2.37 -0.06
CA LEU A 406 -10.38 -2.68 1.06
C LEU A 406 -10.55 -4.18 1.29
N ILE A 407 -10.54 -5.00 0.23
CA ILE A 407 -10.66 -6.46 0.36
C ILE A 407 -9.49 -6.99 1.19
N GLY A 408 -8.27 -6.55 0.90
CA GLY A 408 -7.08 -6.93 1.67
C GLY A 408 -7.14 -6.47 3.12
N TRP A 409 -7.38 -5.17 3.34
CA TRP A 409 -7.39 -4.61 4.69
C TRP A 409 -8.53 -5.15 5.58
N MET A 410 -9.72 -5.40 5.02
CA MET A 410 -10.83 -6.03 5.75
C MET A 410 -10.50 -7.43 6.27
N HIS A 411 -9.59 -8.14 5.61
CA HIS A 411 -9.12 -9.46 6.00
C HIS A 411 -7.77 -9.43 6.74
N GLY A 412 -7.27 -8.24 7.09
CA GLY A 412 -6.04 -8.06 7.87
C GLY A 412 -4.74 -8.16 7.10
N ALA A 413 -4.77 -8.18 5.75
CA ALA A 413 -3.57 -8.25 4.92
C ALA A 413 -2.69 -7.01 5.13
N GLN A 414 -1.42 -7.24 5.46
CA GLN A 414 -0.49 -6.19 5.88
C GLN A 414 0.16 -5.51 4.68
N MET A 415 0.56 -6.28 3.67
CA MET A 415 1.29 -5.80 2.50
C MET A 415 0.37 -5.75 1.28
N VAL A 416 -0.49 -4.74 1.22
CA VAL A 416 -1.36 -4.49 0.06
C VAL A 416 -0.56 -3.65 -0.95
N ALA A 417 0.08 -4.30 -1.93
CA ALA A 417 1.08 -3.73 -2.81
C ALA A 417 0.47 -2.97 -3.99
N PHE A 418 0.92 -1.74 -4.22
CA PHE A 418 0.34 -0.85 -5.23
C PHE A 418 1.41 -0.34 -6.20
N ASN A 419 1.04 -0.21 -7.47
CA ASN A 419 1.82 0.51 -8.49
C ASN A 419 1.82 2.01 -8.15
N MET A 420 2.93 2.51 -7.58
CA MET A 420 3.05 3.90 -7.09
C MET A 420 3.18 4.94 -8.21
N GLN A 421 3.61 4.50 -9.38
CA GLN A 421 3.69 5.26 -10.63
C GLN A 421 2.32 5.40 -11.33
N GLY A 422 1.33 4.63 -10.91
CA GLY A 422 -0.02 4.68 -11.46
C GLY A 422 -0.82 5.91 -11.00
N TYR A 423 -2.12 5.90 -11.27
CA TYR A 423 -3.05 6.95 -10.83
C TYR A 423 -4.43 6.37 -10.49
N GLY A 424 -5.31 7.24 -10.00
CA GLY A 424 -6.72 6.93 -9.81
C GLY A 424 -7.11 6.68 -8.35
N ARG A 425 -8.40 6.39 -8.18
CA ARG A 425 -9.09 6.39 -6.90
C ARG A 425 -8.46 5.45 -5.87
N SER A 426 -8.09 4.24 -6.27
CA SER A 426 -7.50 3.25 -5.36
C SER A 426 -6.18 3.76 -4.78
N LEU A 427 -5.34 4.39 -5.61
CA LEU A 427 -4.07 4.96 -5.17
C LEU A 427 -4.30 6.14 -4.20
N TRP A 428 -5.32 6.97 -4.45
CA TRP A 428 -5.70 8.04 -3.52
C TRP A 428 -6.17 7.51 -2.16
N LEU A 429 -6.95 6.42 -2.14
CA LEU A 429 -7.36 5.76 -0.89
C LEU A 429 -6.15 5.25 -0.12
N MET A 430 -5.21 4.64 -0.82
CA MET A 430 -3.96 4.16 -0.25
C MET A 430 -3.13 5.30 0.34
N HIS A 431 -2.92 6.39 -0.40
CA HIS A 431 -2.24 7.58 0.13
C HIS A 431 -2.96 8.18 1.34
N GLY A 432 -4.29 8.20 1.33
CA GLY A 432 -5.11 8.68 2.45
C GLY A 432 -4.96 7.80 3.70
N MET A 433 -5.04 6.48 3.55
CA MET A 433 -4.88 5.51 4.63
C MET A 433 -3.55 5.68 5.36
N PHE A 434 -2.46 5.82 4.62
CA PHE A 434 -1.11 5.93 5.20
C PHE A 434 -0.68 7.34 5.59
N ARG A 435 -1.57 8.35 5.47
CA ARG A 435 -1.40 9.62 6.22
C ARG A 435 -1.71 9.46 7.71
N ALA A 436 -2.41 8.38 8.10
CA ALA A 436 -2.65 8.07 9.50
C ALA A 436 -1.34 7.79 10.26
N ASN A 437 -1.41 7.79 11.58
CA ASN A 437 -0.29 7.49 12.47
C ASN A 437 0.99 8.31 12.18
N GLY A 438 0.85 9.62 11.93
CA GLY A 438 1.97 10.50 11.63
C GLY A 438 2.59 10.30 10.25
N GLY A 439 1.93 9.59 9.33
CA GLY A 439 2.48 9.35 8.00
C GLY A 439 3.64 8.36 7.97
N CYS A 440 3.84 7.59 9.05
CA CYS A 440 5.07 6.80 9.25
C CYS A 440 5.12 5.51 8.41
N GLY A 441 4.08 5.22 7.63
CA GLY A 441 3.98 4.04 6.76
C GLY A 441 3.54 2.75 7.45
N TYR A 442 3.29 2.80 8.76
CA TYR A 442 2.75 1.70 9.57
C TYR A 442 1.47 2.15 10.27
N VAL A 443 0.38 1.41 10.08
CA VAL A 443 -0.91 1.68 10.73
C VAL A 443 -1.35 0.43 11.48
N LYS A 444 -1.34 0.47 12.82
CA LYS A 444 -1.83 -0.64 13.66
C LYS A 444 -3.24 -1.07 13.20
N LYS A 445 -3.42 -2.38 13.01
CA LYS A 445 -4.72 -2.98 12.72
C LYS A 445 -5.69 -2.77 13.88
N PRO A 446 -7.00 -2.66 13.62
CA PRO A 446 -8.00 -2.70 14.68
C PRO A 446 -7.89 -3.96 15.53
N ASP A 447 -8.15 -3.85 16.83
CA ASP A 447 -7.97 -4.95 17.78
C ASP A 447 -8.76 -6.21 17.41
N PHE A 448 -9.91 -6.08 16.73
CA PHE A 448 -10.70 -7.23 16.27
C PHE A 448 -10.07 -8.01 15.09
N LEU A 449 -9.07 -7.44 14.40
CA LEU A 449 -8.26 -8.14 13.39
C LEU A 449 -6.95 -8.69 13.97
N VAL A 450 -6.68 -8.43 15.25
CA VAL A 450 -5.46 -8.83 15.94
C VAL A 450 -5.76 -9.88 16.99
N ASN A 451 -6.81 -9.69 17.77
CA ASN A 451 -7.17 -10.55 18.89
C ASN A 451 -8.09 -11.69 18.45
N THR A 452 -7.87 -12.86 19.04
CA THR A 452 -8.79 -14.00 18.94
C THR A 452 -9.79 -13.92 20.09
N GLY A 453 -11.07 -14.11 19.77
CA GLY A 453 -12.14 -14.18 20.77
C GLY A 453 -12.14 -15.52 21.53
N PRO A 454 -13.11 -15.70 22.45
CA PRO A 454 -13.36 -17.00 23.08
C PRO A 454 -13.52 -18.10 22.03
N ASN A 455 -13.12 -19.34 22.35
CA ASN A 455 -13.26 -20.51 21.47
C ASN A 455 -12.59 -20.38 20.09
N ASN A 456 -11.49 -19.63 19.97
CA ASN A 456 -10.77 -19.38 18.71
C ASN A 456 -11.60 -18.66 17.64
N GLU A 457 -12.62 -17.90 18.04
CA GLU A 457 -13.40 -17.07 17.14
C GLU A 457 -12.58 -15.89 16.61
N VAL A 458 -12.77 -15.57 15.34
CA VAL A 458 -12.12 -14.45 14.65
C VAL A 458 -13.17 -13.61 13.95
N PHE A 459 -12.83 -12.36 13.65
CA PHE A 459 -13.69 -11.48 12.88
C PHE A 459 -14.13 -12.12 11.57
N ASP A 460 -15.42 -12.06 11.28
CA ASP A 460 -16.01 -12.51 10.03
C ASP A 460 -16.41 -11.29 9.19
N PRO A 461 -15.66 -10.97 8.11
CA PRO A 461 -15.96 -9.82 7.25
C PRO A 461 -17.34 -9.88 6.57
N LYS A 462 -17.98 -11.06 6.52
CA LYS A 462 -19.32 -11.26 5.96
C LYS A 462 -20.44 -11.07 7.00
N ALA A 463 -20.11 -11.03 8.28
CA ALA A 463 -21.11 -10.88 9.33
C ALA A 463 -21.81 -9.53 9.22
N LYS A 464 -23.15 -9.54 9.37
CA LYS A 464 -23.92 -8.31 9.48
C LYS A 464 -23.72 -7.73 10.87
N LEU A 465 -23.15 -6.53 10.94
CA LEU A 465 -22.90 -5.81 12.19
C LEU A 465 -23.93 -4.70 12.39
N ASN A 466 -24.25 -4.41 13.64
CA ASN A 466 -25.11 -3.28 13.99
C ASN A 466 -24.39 -1.95 13.71
N VAL A 467 -25.13 -0.98 13.18
CA VAL A 467 -24.61 0.37 12.96
C VAL A 467 -24.30 1.02 14.31
N LYS A 468 -23.02 1.37 14.52
CA LYS A 468 -22.57 2.09 15.72
C LYS A 468 -22.59 3.60 15.55
N THR A 469 -22.26 4.08 14.36
CA THR A 469 -22.07 5.50 14.07
C THR A 469 -22.60 5.82 12.67
N THR A 470 -23.32 6.94 12.55
CA THR A 470 -23.82 7.46 11.27
C THR A 470 -23.07 8.73 10.91
N LEU A 471 -22.25 8.68 9.86
CA LEU A 471 -21.61 9.86 9.29
C LEU A 471 -22.60 10.57 8.35
N LYS A 472 -22.84 11.86 8.58
CA LYS A 472 -23.62 12.73 7.68
C LYS A 472 -22.68 13.76 7.07
N ALA A 473 -22.45 13.69 5.76
CA ALA A 473 -21.71 14.69 5.02
C ALA A 473 -22.69 15.58 4.24
N ARG A 474 -22.59 16.90 4.42
CA ARG A 474 -23.31 17.89 3.62
C ARG A 474 -22.33 18.60 2.71
N LEU A 475 -22.58 18.56 1.41
CA LEU A 475 -21.78 19.26 0.42
C LEU A 475 -22.34 20.67 0.25
N PHE A 476 -21.54 21.68 0.58
CA PHE A 476 -21.84 23.06 0.24
C PHE A 476 -21.23 23.38 -1.14
N PRO A 477 -21.92 24.14 -2.01
CA PRO A 477 -21.37 24.54 -3.31
C PRO A 477 -20.02 25.25 -3.14
N SER A 478 -18.98 24.75 -3.80
CA SER A 478 -17.64 25.33 -3.70
C SER A 478 -17.52 26.66 -4.45
N ILE A 479 -16.64 27.52 -3.96
CA ILE A 479 -16.34 28.86 -4.50
C ILE A 479 -15.45 28.80 -5.76
N SER A 480 -14.88 27.62 -6.09
CA SER A 480 -14.04 27.46 -7.28
C SER A 480 -13.93 26.01 -7.73
N CYS A 481 -15.02 25.41 -8.23
CA CYS A 481 -14.90 24.24 -9.09
C CYS A 481 -14.67 24.72 -10.54
N LEU A 482 -13.48 25.27 -10.80
CA LEU A 482 -12.94 25.36 -12.15
C LEU A 482 -11.94 24.22 -12.32
N ILE A 483 -12.44 22.99 -12.37
CA ILE A 483 -11.74 21.92 -13.07
C ILE A 483 -11.86 22.28 -14.55
N LYS A 484 -10.92 23.09 -15.05
CA LYS A 484 -10.71 23.19 -16.49
C LYS A 484 -10.05 21.89 -16.92
N TYR A 485 -10.82 21.00 -17.54
CA TYR A 485 -10.24 20.06 -18.48
C TYR A 485 -9.60 20.90 -19.59
N HIS A 486 -8.27 20.86 -19.68
CA HIS A 486 -7.62 21.17 -20.94
C HIS A 486 -7.78 19.92 -21.81
N LEU A 487 -8.67 20.03 -22.80
CA LEU A 487 -8.61 19.21 -24.02
C LEU A 487 -7.38 19.61 -24.82
#